data_AF-A0A401Z3W7-F1
#
_entry.id   AF-A0A401Z3W7-F1
#
_cell.length_a   1.000
_cell.length_b   1.000
_cell.length_c   1.000
_cell.angle_alpha   90.00
_cell.angle_beta   90.00
_cell.angle_gamma   90.00
#
_symmetry.space_group_name_H-M   'P 1'
#
loop_
_entity.id
_entity.type
_entity.pdbx_description
1 polymer ?
#
loop_
_entity_poly.entity_id
_entity_poly.type
_entity_poly.pdbx_seq_one_letter_code
_entity_poly.pdbx_strand_id
1 'polypeptide(L)'
;MTSASPRRCVQCDERLPVGARSDAVFCSAACAARARRRRRAFDEYAAIHAALTGGERDRVAVRCPVCGRLFILGHPRRRDAVYDRDACRSAAYRARHGHGVPTRTRDG
;
A
#
# COMPACT_ATOMS: atom_id res chain seq x y z
N MET A 1 -24.56 10.16 36.19
CA MET A 1 -24.56 10.42 34.73
C MET A 1 -23.20 10.00 34.19
N THR A 2 -23.09 8.81 33.60
CA THR A 2 -21.83 8.34 33.02
C THR A 2 -21.67 8.99 31.66
N SER A 3 -20.81 10.00 31.55
CA SER A 3 -20.47 10.61 30.27
C SER A 3 -19.76 9.56 29.41
N ALA A 4 -20.46 9.03 28.40
CA ALA A 4 -19.84 8.18 27.41
C ALA A 4 -18.72 8.98 26.73
N SER A 5 -17.48 8.53 26.87
CA SER A 5 -16.33 9.19 26.25
C SER A 5 -16.58 9.34 24.75
N PRO A 6 -16.28 10.51 24.16
CA PRO A 6 -16.51 10.73 22.74
C PRO A 6 -15.66 9.73 21.95
N ARG A 7 -16.31 8.94 21.07
CA ARG A 7 -15.61 7.98 20.21
C ARG A 7 -14.62 8.71 19.29
N ARG A 8 -13.45 8.11 19.08
CA ARG A 8 -12.33 8.68 18.32
C ARG A 8 -11.97 7.85 17.09
N CYS A 9 -11.52 8.54 16.06
CA CYS A 9 -11.09 7.95 14.81
C CYS A 9 -9.81 7.15 15.01
N VAL A 10 -9.79 5.87 14.64
CA VAL A 10 -8.60 5.00 14.78
C VAL A 10 -7.41 5.49 13.92
N GLN A 11 -7.66 6.32 12.91
CA GLN A 11 -6.63 6.78 11.98
C GLN A 11 -5.98 8.13 12.33
N CYS A 12 -6.72 9.07 12.92
CA CYS A 12 -6.24 10.43 13.21
C CYS A 12 -6.55 10.91 14.64
N ASP A 13 -7.20 10.08 15.46
CA ASP A 13 -7.61 10.35 16.83
C ASP A 13 -8.63 11.50 17.03
N GLU A 14 -9.08 12.15 15.94
CA GLU A 14 -10.17 13.12 16.00
C GLU A 14 -11.50 12.47 16.44
N ARG A 15 -12.35 13.28 17.07
CA ARG A 15 -13.70 12.88 17.48
C ARG A 15 -14.53 12.48 16.26
N LEU A 16 -15.29 11.38 16.38
CA LEU A 16 -16.26 11.02 15.33
C LEU A 16 -17.38 12.06 15.23
N PRO A 17 -17.93 12.27 14.02
CA PRO A 17 -19.06 13.16 13.81
C PRO A 17 -20.24 12.85 14.74
N VAL A 18 -20.92 13.90 15.21
CA VAL A 18 -22.17 13.76 15.96
C VAL A 18 -23.20 13.12 15.02
N GLY A 19 -23.79 11.99 15.43
CA GLY A 19 -24.68 11.19 14.58
C GLY A 19 -23.97 10.14 13.72
N ALA A 20 -22.65 9.98 13.83
CA ALA A 20 -21.96 8.84 13.23
C ALA A 20 -22.54 7.53 13.79
N ARG A 21 -22.80 6.55 12.89
CA ARG A 21 -23.32 5.23 13.24
C ARG A 21 -22.54 4.59 14.40
N SER A 22 -23.21 3.78 15.21
CA SER A 22 -22.63 3.10 16.38
C SER A 22 -21.42 2.20 16.05
N ASP A 23 -21.28 1.76 14.80
CA ASP A 23 -20.17 0.98 14.27
C ASP A 23 -19.11 1.80 13.53
N ALA A 24 -19.28 3.11 13.40
CA ALA A 24 -18.31 3.97 12.72
C ALA A 24 -16.96 3.97 13.45
N VAL A 25 -15.89 3.67 12.69
CA VAL A 25 -14.49 3.59 13.19
C VAL A 25 -13.64 4.79 12.74
N PHE A 26 -14.05 5.45 11.65
CA PHE A 26 -13.31 6.54 11.03
C PHE A 26 -14.16 7.81 11.01
N CYS A 27 -13.53 8.97 11.18
CA CYS A 27 -14.21 10.27 11.10
C CYS A 27 -14.65 10.62 9.66
N SER A 28 -13.99 10.05 8.65
CA SER A 28 -14.24 10.37 7.24
C SER A 28 -13.82 9.24 6.29
N ALA A 29 -14.31 9.30 5.05
CA ALA A 29 -13.88 8.43 3.96
C ALA A 29 -12.37 8.55 3.68
N ALA A 30 -11.78 9.74 3.88
CA ALA A 30 -10.35 9.95 3.72
C ALA A 30 -9.53 9.16 4.76
N CYS A 31 -9.97 9.17 6.02
CA CYS A 31 -9.35 8.38 7.09
C CYS A 31 -9.53 6.88 6.87
N ALA A 32 -10.71 6.44 6.41
CA ALA A 32 -10.91 5.05 6.01
C ALA A 32 -9.97 4.65 4.86
N ALA A 33 -9.82 5.48 3.84
CA ALA A 33 -8.91 5.22 2.72
C ALA A 33 -7.44 5.17 3.18
N ARG A 34 -7.00 6.08 4.06
CA ARG A 34 -5.64 6.09 4.61
C ARG A 34 -5.38 4.82 5.45
N ALA A 35 -6.34 4.42 6.29
CA ALA A 35 -6.24 3.17 7.06
C ALA A 35 -6.14 1.94 6.15
N ARG A 36 -6.94 1.87 5.08
CA ARG A 36 -6.84 0.77 4.08
C ARG A 36 -5.48 0.74 3.38
N ARG A 37 -4.94 1.89 2.98
CA ARG A 37 -3.59 1.97 2.38
C ARG A 37 -2.51 1.49 3.34
N ARG A 38 -2.61 1.88 4.61
CA ARG A 38 -1.67 1.45 5.66
C ARG A 38 -1.73 -0.06 5.88
N ARG A 39 -2.94 -0.63 5.99
CA ARG A 39 -3.15 -2.09 6.10
C ARG A 39 -2.53 -2.83 4.92
N ARG A 40 -2.81 -2.41 3.68
CA ARG A 40 -2.22 -3.02 2.48
C ARG A 40 -0.69 -3.00 2.48
N ALA A 41 -0.09 -1.90 2.93
CA ALA A 41 1.37 -1.81 3.05
C ALA A 41 1.90 -2.80 4.09
N PHE A 42 1.25 -2.90 5.26
CA PHE A 42 1.62 -3.90 6.28
C PHE A 42 1.47 -5.33 5.77
N ASP A 43 0.37 -5.65 5.08
CA ASP A 43 0.15 -6.98 4.52
C ASP A 43 1.24 -7.33 3.49
N GLU A 44 1.64 -6.37 2.65
CA GLU A 44 2.76 -6.55 1.70
C GLU A 44 4.09 -6.79 2.43
N TYR A 45 4.40 -6.00 3.46
CA TYR A 45 5.60 -6.21 4.27
C TYR A 45 5.58 -7.57 4.98
N ALA A 46 4.45 -7.95 5.57
CA ALA A 46 4.29 -9.24 6.24
C ALA A 46 4.48 -10.41 5.27
N ALA A 47 3.91 -10.31 4.05
CA ALA A 47 4.10 -11.32 3.01
C ALA A 47 5.56 -11.42 2.56
N ILE A 48 6.26 -10.28 2.40
CA ILE A 48 7.71 -10.27 2.10
C ILE A 48 8.48 -10.95 3.24
N HIS A 49 8.21 -10.58 4.48
CA HIS A 49 8.87 -11.17 5.64
C HIS A 49 8.63 -12.68 5.73
N ALA A 50 7.39 -13.14 5.55
CA ALA A 50 7.07 -14.56 5.56
C ALA A 50 7.81 -15.32 4.44
N ALA A 51 7.88 -14.76 3.23
CA ALA A 51 8.61 -15.36 2.11
C ALA A 51 10.13 -15.44 2.37
N LEU A 52 10.70 -14.42 3.02
CA LEU A 52 12.11 -14.39 3.40
C LEU A 52 12.43 -15.43 4.49
N THR A 53 11.62 -15.51 5.54
CA THR A 53 11.83 -16.42 6.67
C THR A 53 11.52 -17.88 6.30
N GLY A 54 10.53 -18.11 5.44
CA GLY A 54 10.13 -19.45 4.99
C GLY A 54 11.01 -20.05 3.89
N GLY A 55 12.06 -19.36 3.43
CA GLY A 55 12.95 -19.84 2.38
C GLY A 55 12.33 -19.85 0.98
N GLU A 56 11.15 -19.26 0.79
CA GLU A 56 10.40 -19.28 -0.47
C GLU A 56 10.66 -18.04 -1.34
N ARG A 57 11.65 -17.23 -0.93
CA ARG A 57 12.05 -15.96 -1.57
C ARG A 57 12.12 -16.07 -3.10
N ASP A 58 12.77 -17.11 -3.62
CA ASP A 58 13.01 -17.23 -5.07
C ASP A 58 11.77 -17.61 -5.87
N ARG A 59 10.72 -18.13 -5.22
CA ARG A 59 9.46 -18.51 -5.89
C ARG A 59 8.45 -17.38 -5.95
N VAL A 60 8.49 -16.46 -5.00
CA VAL A 60 7.43 -15.44 -4.85
C VAL A 60 7.94 -14.00 -4.88
N ALA A 61 9.23 -13.75 -4.66
CA ALA A 61 9.78 -12.40 -4.62
C ALA A 61 10.52 -12.03 -5.92
N VAL A 62 10.03 -11.00 -6.61
CA VAL A 62 10.58 -10.52 -7.88
C VAL A 62 11.08 -9.09 -7.73
N ARG A 63 12.16 -8.73 -8.43
CA ARG A 63 12.64 -7.34 -8.51
C ARG A 63 11.98 -6.61 -9.67
N CYS A 64 11.47 -5.41 -9.41
CA CYS A 64 10.94 -4.57 -10.48
C CYS A 64 12.09 -4.10 -11.40
N PRO A 65 11.96 -4.27 -12.74
CA PRO A 65 13.00 -3.87 -13.68
C PRO A 65 13.15 -2.35 -13.83
N VAL A 66 12.19 -1.56 -13.35
CA VAL A 66 12.20 -0.09 -13.47
C VAL A 66 12.82 0.59 -12.26
N CYS A 67 12.53 0.10 -11.04
CA CYS A 67 12.96 0.76 -9.80
C CYS A 67 13.83 -0.12 -8.90
N GLY A 68 14.07 -1.38 -9.25
CA GLY A 68 14.89 -2.33 -8.48
C GLY A 68 14.25 -2.85 -7.19
N ARG A 69 13.06 -2.36 -6.81
CA ARG A 69 12.38 -2.77 -5.58
C ARG A 69 11.92 -4.22 -5.66
N LEU A 70 12.15 -4.97 -4.58
CA LEU A 70 11.63 -6.33 -4.40
C LEU A 70 10.13 -6.28 -4.03
N PHE A 71 9.32 -7.13 -4.65
CA PHE A 71 7.90 -7.25 -4.37
C PHE A 71 7.42 -8.70 -4.53
N ILE A 72 6.28 -9.05 -3.91
CA ILE A 72 5.74 -10.41 -3.89
C ILE A 72 4.64 -10.59 -4.95
N LEU A 73 4.69 -11.73 -5.64
CA LEU A 73 3.66 -12.22 -6.55
C LEU A 73 2.52 -12.87 -5.75
N GLY A 74 1.28 -12.65 -6.15
CA GLY A 74 0.10 -13.26 -5.51
C GLY A 74 -0.46 -12.51 -4.29
N HIS A 75 0.25 -11.51 -3.76
CA HIS A 75 -0.23 -10.69 -2.64
C HIS A 75 0.36 -9.26 -2.68
N PRO A 76 -0.40 -8.17 -2.90
CA PRO A 76 -1.74 -8.01 -3.49
C PRO A 76 -1.72 -7.99 -5.04
N ARG A 77 -0.61 -8.40 -5.67
CA ARG A 77 -0.41 -8.36 -7.12
C ARG A 77 -0.77 -9.70 -7.77
N ARG A 78 -1.07 -9.66 -9.06
CA ARG A 78 -1.28 -10.88 -9.85
C ARG A 78 0.01 -11.73 -9.85
N ARG A 79 -0.14 -13.04 -10.05
CA ARG A 79 0.98 -13.99 -10.06
C ARG A 79 1.95 -13.78 -11.24
N ASP A 80 1.52 -13.07 -12.28
CA ASP A 80 2.28 -12.72 -13.48
C ASP A 80 2.76 -11.25 -13.46
N ALA A 81 2.68 -10.56 -12.31
CA ALA A 81 3.05 -9.16 -12.22
C ALA A 81 4.56 -8.94 -12.41
N VAL A 82 4.93 -8.14 -13.42
CA VAL A 82 6.33 -7.78 -13.71
C VAL A 82 6.80 -6.53 -12.96
N TYR A 83 5.87 -5.65 -12.57
CA TYR A 83 6.19 -4.36 -11.96
C TYR A 83 5.66 -4.26 -10.52
N ASP A 84 6.42 -3.58 -9.66
CA ASP A 84 6.00 -3.33 -8.27
C ASP A 84 4.84 -2.33 -8.20
N ARG A 85 4.63 -1.47 -9.18
CA ARG A 85 3.55 -0.48 -9.12
C ARG A 85 3.12 -0.02 -10.49
N ASP A 86 1.89 0.49 -10.56
CA ASP A 86 1.35 1.07 -11.78
C ASP A 86 2.24 2.19 -12.32
N ALA A 87 2.86 3.00 -11.45
CA ALA A 87 3.80 4.04 -11.89
C ALA A 87 5.00 3.46 -12.66
N CYS A 88 5.53 2.30 -12.25
CA CYS A 88 6.62 1.63 -12.94
C CYS A 88 6.15 0.98 -14.24
N ARG A 89 4.94 0.38 -14.25
CA ARG A 89 4.32 -0.10 -15.48
C ARG A 89 4.12 1.03 -16.50
N SER A 90 3.57 2.17 -16.08
CA SER A 90 3.35 3.34 -16.93
C SER A 90 4.67 3.95 -17.41
N ALA A 91 5.70 4.00 -16.55
CA ALA A 91 7.02 4.46 -16.96
C ALA A 91 7.63 3.55 -18.04
N ALA A 92 7.56 2.23 -17.86
CA ALA A 92 8.02 1.26 -18.85
C ALA A 92 7.24 1.37 -20.17
N TYR A 93 5.92 1.56 -20.09
CA TYR A 93 5.09 1.81 -21.27
C TYR A 93 5.53 3.08 -22.02
N ARG A 94 5.67 4.21 -21.32
CA ARG A 94 6.12 5.47 -21.93
C ARG A 94 7.50 5.35 -22.57
N ALA A 95 8.42 4.64 -21.92
CA ALA A 95 9.76 4.36 -22.45
C ALA A 95 9.71 3.61 -23.79
N ARG A 96 8.84 2.59 -23.91
CA ARG A 96 8.67 1.79 -25.13
C ARG A 96 8.04 2.57 -26.28
N HIS A 97 7.18 3.53 -25.96
CA HIS A 97 6.43 4.32 -26.94
C HIS A 97 7.03 5.70 -27.20
N GLY A 98 8.31 5.92 -26.86
CA GLY A 98 9.04 7.15 -27.22
C GLY A 98 8.65 8.41 -26.44
N HIS A 99 7.87 8.28 -25.37
CA HIS A 99 7.63 9.37 -24.44
C HIS A 99 8.73 9.32 -23.37
N GLY A 100 9.78 10.13 -23.55
CA GLY A 100 10.99 10.16 -22.72
C GLY A 100 10.73 9.90 -21.24
N VAL A 101 11.47 8.93 -20.68
CA VAL A 101 11.47 8.65 -19.25
C VAL A 101 12.13 9.82 -18.53
N PRO A 102 11.45 10.55 -17.62
CA PRO A 102 12.18 11.35 -16.65
C PRO A 102 12.82 10.36 -15.67
N THR A 103 14.12 10.15 -15.82
CA THR A 103 14.96 9.52 -14.80
C THR A 103 14.85 10.39 -13.56
N ARG A 104 14.08 9.96 -12.56
CA ARG A 104 14.21 10.52 -11.21
C ARG A 104 15.53 10.01 -10.65
N THR A 105 16.60 10.75 -10.92
CA THR A 105 17.76 10.81 -10.04
C THR A 105 17.24 11.20 -8.64
N ARG A 106 17.56 10.36 -7.67
CA ARG A 106 17.26 10.58 -6.26
C ARG A 106 18.55 11.10 -5.65
N ASP A 107 18.69 12.42 -5.65
CA ASP A 107 19.61 13.14 -4.76
C ASP A 107 18.83 13.54 -3.50
N GLY A 108 19.38 13.25 -2.33
CA GLY A 108 18.81 13.54 -1.01
C GLY A 108 18.74 12.32 -0.11
#